data_AF-A0A2C9M3F9-F1
#
_entry.id   AF-A0A2C9M3F9-F1
#
_cell.length_a   1.000
_cell.length_b   1.000
_cell.length_c   1.000
_cell.angle_alpha   90.00
_cell.angle_beta   90.00
_cell.angle_gamma   90.00
#
_symmetry.space_group_name_H-M   'P 1'
#
loop_
_entity.id
_entity.type
_entity.pdbx_description
1 polymer ?
#
loop_
_entity_poly.entity_id
_entity_poly.type
_entity_poly.pdbx_seq_one_letter_code
_entity_poly.pdbx_strand_id
1 'polypeptide(L)'
;LAHRGFSDQYMFVAINTQNRIVPMAMEDCKKGVCTKYSSRVSYAIPMEIVYLTPLLSWNPYSIAYNDDPTKATAGGRDGNTEETAYDGVDFNHYYRTPSKFFSGPVLEPDDADTPKAVVKVKNIQ
;
A
#
# COMPACT_ATOMS: atom_id res chain seq x y z
N LEU A 1 9.62 -26.23 18.92
CA LEU A 1 8.14 -26.21 19.02
C LEU A 1 7.65 -25.57 20.32
N ALA A 2 8.23 -25.93 21.47
CA ALA A 2 7.98 -25.30 22.79
C ALA A 2 8.40 -23.81 22.95
N HIS A 3 8.66 -23.11 21.84
CA HIS A 3 8.94 -21.67 21.80
C HIS A 3 8.34 -21.03 20.53
N ARG A 4 7.16 -21.46 20.05
CA ARG A 4 6.36 -20.53 19.23
C ARG A 4 5.91 -19.43 20.18
N GLY A 5 6.45 -18.23 20.02
CA GLY A 5 5.97 -17.04 20.72
C GLY A 5 4.51 -16.78 20.37
N PHE A 6 3.80 -16.17 21.32
CA PHE A 6 2.34 -15.96 21.34
C PHE A 6 1.72 -15.31 20.08
N SER A 7 2.52 -14.78 19.14
CA SER A 7 2.04 -14.00 18.00
C SER A 7 2.33 -14.56 16.60
N ASP A 8 2.85 -15.79 16.45
CA ASP A 8 3.39 -16.23 15.15
C ASP A 8 2.45 -17.15 14.35
N GLN A 9 1.41 -16.55 13.76
CA GLN A 9 0.41 -17.24 12.93
C GLN A 9 0.91 -17.55 11.51
N TYR A 10 1.87 -16.78 10.99
CA TYR A 10 2.35 -16.87 9.60
C TYR A 10 3.75 -17.47 9.44
N MET A 11 4.41 -17.89 10.53
CA MET A 11 5.72 -18.54 10.45
C MET A 11 5.60 -20.04 10.16
N PHE A 12 6.29 -20.46 9.10
CA PHE A 12 6.44 -21.88 8.76
C PHE A 12 7.63 -22.47 9.51
N VAL A 13 7.45 -23.67 10.05
CA VAL A 13 8.45 -24.35 10.88
C VAL A 13 8.64 -25.77 10.38
N ALA A 14 9.88 -26.20 10.21
CA ALA A 14 10.22 -27.57 9.80
C ALA A 14 11.31 -28.14 10.70
N ILE A 15 11.03 -29.31 11.30
CA ILE A 15 12.05 -30.12 11.98
C ILE A 15 12.84 -30.87 10.92
N ASN A 16 14.16 -30.94 11.09
CA ASN A 16 15.03 -31.63 10.14
C ASN A 16 16.17 -32.38 10.86
N THR A 17 16.93 -33.14 10.08
CA THR A 17 18.10 -33.92 10.53
C THR A 17 19.41 -33.39 9.94
N GLN A 18 19.40 -32.22 9.29
CA GLN A 18 20.56 -31.72 8.54
C GLN A 18 21.67 -31.27 9.49
N ASN A 19 22.87 -31.83 9.34
CA ASN A 19 24.01 -31.53 10.22
C ASN A 19 24.49 -30.06 10.18
N ARG A 20 24.14 -29.31 9.12
CA ARG A 20 24.49 -27.88 8.98
C ARG A 20 23.64 -26.92 9.82
N ILE A 21 22.51 -27.39 10.36
CA ILE A 21 21.58 -26.57 11.15
C ILE A 21 21.90 -26.79 12.62
N VAL A 22 22.14 -25.74 13.41
CA VAL A 22 22.53 -25.87 14.83
C VAL A 22 21.47 -26.65 15.63
N PRO A 23 21.85 -27.60 16.51
CA PRO A 23 20.90 -28.35 17.31
C PRO A 23 20.48 -27.51 18.52
N MET A 24 19.19 -27.52 18.83
CA MET A 24 18.65 -26.91 20.04
C MET A 24 18.38 -28.01 21.06
N ALA A 25 18.82 -27.79 22.30
CA ALA A 25 18.46 -28.64 23.42
C ALA A 25 16.97 -28.43 23.74
N MET A 26 16.23 -29.53 23.83
CA MET A 26 14.81 -29.55 24.18
C MET A 26 14.61 -30.50 25.35
N GLU A 27 13.60 -30.19 26.16
CA GLU A 27 13.19 -31.00 27.30
C GLU A 27 11.68 -31.22 27.20
N ASP A 28 11.25 -32.48 27.16
CA ASP A 28 9.84 -32.88 27.24
C ASP A 28 9.61 -33.60 28.56
N CYS A 29 8.79 -33.00 29.43
CA CYS A 29 8.41 -33.53 30.73
C CYS A 29 6.98 -34.09 30.67
N LYS A 30 6.84 -35.40 30.85
CA LYS A 30 5.54 -36.08 30.92
C LYS A 30 5.41 -36.85 32.23
N LYS A 31 4.34 -36.58 32.98
CA LYS A 31 4.03 -37.22 34.27
C LYS A 31 5.23 -37.26 35.24
N GLY A 32 5.97 -36.16 35.35
CA GLY A 32 7.13 -36.03 36.25
C GLY A 32 8.44 -36.65 35.74
N VAL A 33 8.44 -37.27 34.56
CA VAL A 33 9.66 -37.76 33.90
C VAL A 33 10.04 -36.78 32.79
N CYS A 34 11.21 -36.17 32.92
CA CYS A 34 11.76 -35.24 31.94
C CYS A 34 12.79 -35.93 31.06
N THR A 35 12.62 -35.78 29.74
CA THR A 35 13.53 -36.34 28.72
C THR A 35 14.18 -35.20 27.96
N LYS A 36 15.52 -35.22 27.92
CA LYS A 36 16.32 -34.25 27.17
C LYS A 36 16.66 -34.83 25.81
N TYR A 37 16.44 -34.06 24.75
CA TYR A 37 16.76 -34.44 23.37
C TYR A 37 17.21 -33.22 22.57
N SER A 38 17.93 -33.45 21.47
CA SER A 38 18.32 -32.38 20.55
C SER A 38 17.40 -32.36 19.33
N SER A 39 16.91 -31.19 18.95
CA SER A 39 16.11 -31.01 17.73
C SER A 39 16.74 -29.93 16.84
N ARG A 40 16.69 -30.11 15.52
CA ARG A 40 17.10 -29.10 14.54
C ARG A 40 15.86 -28.56 13.86
N VAL A 41 15.73 -27.24 13.81
CA VAL A 41 14.52 -26.56 13.35
C VAL A 41 14.89 -25.47 12.35
N SER A 42 14.16 -25.41 11.25
CA SER A 42 14.20 -24.31 10.28
C SER A 42 12.91 -23.49 10.36
N TYR A 43 13.04 -22.19 10.13
CA TYR A 43 11.95 -21.22 10.16
C TYR A 43 11.89 -20.50 8.81
N ALA A 44 10.68 -20.24 8.31
CA ALA A 44 10.47 -19.34 7.18
C ALA A 44 9.43 -18.28 7.54
N ILE A 45 9.82 -17.02 7.36
CA ILE A 45 9.01 -15.83 7.61
C ILE A 45 8.58 -15.30 6.23
N PRO A 46 7.27 -15.29 5.91
CA PRO A 46 6.81 -14.68 4.67
C PRO A 46 7.03 -13.16 4.75
N MET A 47 7.84 -12.62 3.86
CA MET A 47 8.05 -11.18 3.72
C MET A 47 7.25 -10.69 2.51
N GLU A 48 6.38 -9.71 2.71
CA GLU A 48 5.74 -8.97 1.63
C GLU A 48 6.42 -7.61 1.49
N ILE A 49 6.90 -7.29 0.28
CA ILE A 49 7.47 -5.99 -0.04
C ILE A 49 6.53 -5.34 -1.07
N VAL A 50 5.75 -4.37 -0.62
CA VAL A 50 4.92 -3.55 -1.51
C VAL A 50 5.77 -2.39 -2.01
N TYR A 51 6.23 -2.47 -3.26
CA TYR A 51 6.86 -1.35 -3.94
C TYR A 51 5.77 -0.39 -4.40
N LEU A 52 5.53 0.66 -3.61
CA LEU A 52 4.69 1.77 -4.04
C LEU A 52 5.41 2.55 -5.13
N THR A 53 4.69 2.90 -6.20
CA THR A 53 5.21 3.85 -7.18
C THR A 53 5.37 5.22 -6.51
N PRO A 54 6.29 6.08 -6.98
CA PRO A 54 6.39 7.47 -6.51
C PRO A 54 5.16 8.32 -6.85
N LEU A 55 4.08 7.72 -7.36
CA LEU A 55 2.82 8.40 -7.68
C LEU A 55 2.18 9.04 -6.44
N LEU A 56 2.50 8.56 -5.23
CA LEU A 56 1.96 9.11 -3.98
C LEU A 56 2.36 10.59 -3.77
N SER A 57 3.56 10.99 -4.19
CA SER A 57 4.05 12.38 -4.08
C SER A 57 3.98 13.14 -5.42
N TRP A 58 3.36 12.52 -6.43
CA TRP A 58 3.34 13.07 -7.78
C TRP A 58 2.31 14.19 -7.90
N ASN A 59 2.80 15.42 -7.83
CA ASN A 59 2.00 16.65 -8.00
C ASN A 59 2.69 17.59 -9.01
N PRO A 60 2.62 17.30 -10.32
CA PRO A 60 3.35 18.05 -11.34
C PRO A 60 2.90 19.51 -11.50
N TYR A 61 1.74 19.87 -10.95
CA TYR A 61 1.16 21.22 -11.04
C TYR A 61 1.18 21.96 -9.69
N SER A 62 1.82 21.40 -8.66
CA SER A 62 1.90 21.99 -7.31
C SER A 62 0.55 22.45 -6.77
N ILE A 63 -0.50 21.65 -7.00
CA ILE A 63 -1.85 21.94 -6.55
C ILE A 63 -1.89 21.89 -5.02
N ALA A 64 -2.51 22.89 -4.37
CA ALA A 64 -2.68 22.93 -2.92
C ALA A 64 -3.58 21.78 -2.47
N TYR A 65 -3.19 21.10 -1.38
CA TYR A 65 -4.08 20.20 -0.65
C TYR A 65 -4.72 20.96 0.52
N ASN A 66 -6.05 20.91 0.59
CA ASN A 66 -6.82 21.47 1.68
C ASN A 66 -7.29 20.34 2.60
N ASP A 67 -6.97 20.44 3.90
CA ASP A 67 -7.46 19.49 4.91
C ASP A 67 -8.97 19.61 5.15
N ASP A 68 -9.55 20.77 4.84
CA ASP A 68 -10.99 21.01 4.93
C ASP A 68 -11.67 20.72 3.57
N PRO A 69 -12.56 19.71 3.49
CA PRO A 69 -13.21 19.29 2.25
C PRO A 69 -14.21 20.32 1.69
N THR A 70 -14.50 21.38 2.43
CA THR A 70 -15.38 22.46 1.97
C THR A 70 -14.62 23.56 1.24
N LYS A 71 -13.29 23.65 1.39
CA LYS A 71 -12.49 24.74 0.81
C LYS A 71 -12.42 24.66 -0.72
N ALA A 72 -12.21 23.46 -1.28
CA ALA A 72 -12.09 23.31 -2.73
C ALA A 72 -13.39 23.75 -3.46
N THR A 73 -14.54 23.50 -2.83
CA THR A 73 -15.90 23.77 -3.35
C THR A 73 -16.51 25.08 -2.84
N ALA A 74 -15.79 25.83 -2.00
CA ALA A 74 -16.29 27.04 -1.36
C ALA A 74 -16.75 28.09 -2.38
N GLY A 75 -17.86 28.77 -2.08
CA GLY A 75 -18.43 29.78 -2.97
C GLY A 75 -19.13 29.20 -4.21
N GLY A 76 -19.53 27.93 -4.18
CA GLY A 76 -20.26 27.28 -5.28
C GLY A 76 -19.36 26.78 -6.41
N ARG A 77 -18.09 26.47 -6.11
CA ARG A 77 -17.14 25.90 -7.08
C ARG A 77 -17.49 24.44 -7.37
N ASP A 78 -17.63 24.12 -8.65
CA ASP A 78 -17.99 22.79 -9.15
C ASP A 78 -16.98 22.24 -10.17
N GLY A 79 -15.97 23.03 -10.54
CA GLY A 79 -14.94 22.63 -11.50
C GLY A 79 -15.40 22.58 -12.96
N ASN A 80 -16.63 22.98 -13.29
CA ASN A 80 -17.15 22.87 -14.66
C ASN A 80 -16.59 23.97 -15.59
N THR A 81 -16.36 25.18 -15.08
CA THR A 81 -15.79 26.31 -15.83
C THR A 81 -14.51 26.85 -15.19
N GLU A 82 -13.87 27.83 -15.82
CA GLU A 82 -12.66 28.46 -15.26
C GLU A 82 -12.98 29.31 -14.04
N GLU A 83 -14.14 29.95 -14.05
CA GLU A 83 -14.65 30.79 -12.97
C GLU A 83 -15.01 29.94 -11.74
N THR A 84 -15.59 28.76 -11.98
CA THR A 84 -16.01 27.80 -10.95
C THR A 84 -14.98 26.71 -10.66
N ALA A 85 -13.74 26.85 -11.16
CA ALA A 85 -12.64 25.91 -10.91
C ALA A 85 -12.43 25.67 -9.41
N TYR A 86 -12.14 24.44 -8.99
CA TYR A 86 -11.87 24.14 -7.58
C TYR A 86 -10.65 24.90 -7.06
N ASP A 87 -10.69 25.30 -5.80
CA ASP A 87 -9.57 25.99 -5.14
C ASP A 87 -8.61 24.98 -4.50
N GLY A 88 -7.74 24.39 -5.32
CA GLY A 88 -6.91 23.25 -4.93
C GLY A 88 -7.66 21.91 -4.93
N VAL A 89 -7.13 20.93 -4.21
CA VAL A 89 -7.73 19.61 -4.01
C VAL A 89 -8.00 19.35 -2.53
N ASP A 90 -8.87 18.38 -2.26
CA ASP A 90 -9.19 17.87 -0.93
C ASP A 90 -9.32 16.33 -0.98
N PHE A 91 -9.68 15.71 0.14
CA PHE A 91 -9.90 14.27 0.22
C PHE A 91 -10.95 13.72 -0.77
N ASN A 92 -11.92 14.52 -1.22
CA ASN A 92 -12.95 14.10 -2.17
C ASN A 92 -12.53 14.29 -3.64
N HIS A 93 -11.42 15.00 -3.90
CA HIS A 93 -11.01 15.38 -5.26
C HIS A 93 -9.55 15.04 -5.59
N TYR A 94 -8.75 14.51 -4.66
CA TYR A 94 -7.33 14.20 -4.89
C TYR A 94 -7.05 13.06 -5.88
N TYR A 95 -8.03 12.19 -6.16
CA TYR A 95 -7.87 11.02 -7.04
C TYR A 95 -7.98 11.36 -8.54
N ARG A 96 -8.03 12.64 -8.90
CA ARG A 96 -8.21 13.08 -10.29
C ARG A 96 -6.87 13.20 -10.99
N THR A 97 -6.77 12.61 -12.19
CA THR A 97 -5.57 12.67 -13.03
C THR A 97 -5.63 13.86 -13.99
N PRO A 98 -4.53 14.62 -14.19
CA PRO A 98 -4.52 15.72 -15.15
C PRO A 98 -4.89 15.26 -16.57
N SER A 99 -5.78 15.98 -17.24
CA SER A 99 -6.25 15.65 -18.60
C SER A 99 -5.13 15.58 -19.64
N LYS A 100 -4.03 16.31 -19.43
CA LYS A 100 -2.83 16.27 -20.29
C LYS A 100 -2.21 14.86 -20.43
N PHE A 101 -2.46 13.96 -19.47
CA PHE A 101 -2.02 12.56 -19.57
C PHE A 101 -2.76 11.79 -20.65
N PHE A 102 -3.97 12.24 -21.00
CA PHE A 102 -4.85 11.60 -21.96
C PHE A 102 -4.96 12.39 -23.27
N SER A 103 -4.19 13.48 -23.42
CA SER A 103 -4.22 14.34 -24.62
C SER A 103 -3.19 13.93 -25.68
N GLY A 104 -2.72 12.68 -25.65
CA GLY A 104 -1.82 12.12 -26.66
C GLY A 104 -2.58 11.65 -27.91
N PRO A 105 -1.90 11.49 -29.07
CA PRO A 105 -2.51 10.87 -30.23
C PRO A 105 -2.92 9.43 -29.89
N VAL A 106 -4.22 9.14 -29.97
CA VAL A 106 -4.76 7.79 -29.83
C VAL A 106 -4.35 7.01 -31.08
N LEU A 107 -3.39 6.09 -30.94
CA LEU A 107 -2.92 5.29 -32.06
C LEU A 107 -3.94 4.22 -32.45
N GLU A 108 -4.69 3.66 -31.48
CA GLU A 108 -5.85 2.80 -31.69
C GLU A 108 -6.87 3.02 -30.55
N PRO A 109 -8.13 3.41 -30.84
CA PRO A 109 -9.17 3.53 -29.82
C PRO A 109 -9.59 2.15 -29.33
N ASP A 110 -9.53 1.89 -28.03
CA ASP A 110 -10.08 0.68 -27.40
C ASP A 110 -11.33 1.03 -26.57
N ASP A 111 -12.29 0.11 -26.50
CA ASP A 111 -13.55 0.27 -25.75
C ASP A 111 -13.33 0.45 -24.23
N ALA A 112 -12.10 0.19 -23.74
CA ALA A 112 -11.68 0.47 -22.38
C ALA A 112 -11.39 1.96 -22.08
N ASP A 113 -11.24 2.81 -23.11
CA ASP A 113 -11.00 4.24 -22.96
C ASP A 113 -12.29 4.96 -22.56
N THR A 114 -12.47 5.18 -21.26
CA THR A 114 -13.59 5.99 -20.74
C THR A 114 -13.12 7.43 -20.52
N PRO A 115 -13.43 8.40 -21.40
CA PRO A 115 -13.24 9.80 -21.10
C PRO A 115 -14.22 10.19 -19.99
N LYS A 116 -13.76 10.21 -18.74
CA LYS A 116 -14.51 10.86 -17.66
C LYS A 116 -14.48 12.38 -17.89
N ALA A 117 -15.56 13.04 -17.52
CA ALA A 117 -15.67 14.50 -17.57
C ALA A 117 -14.46 15.17 -16.89
N VAL A 118 -13.85 16.12 -17.59
CA VAL A 118 -12.71 16.90 -17.09
C VAL A 118 -13.25 18.04 -16.24
N VAL A 119 -12.63 18.25 -15.08
CA VAL A 119 -12.91 19.40 -14.20
C VAL A 119 -11.68 20.30 -14.10
N LYS A 120 -11.90 21.58 -13.84
CA LYS A 120 -10.87 22.60 -13.69
C LYS A 120 -10.51 22.81 -12.22
N VAL A 121 -9.22 22.96 -11.95
CA VAL A 121 -8.65 23.21 -10.62
C VAL A 121 -7.67 24.37 -10.73
N LYS A 122 -7.68 25.28 -9.77
CA LYS A 122 -6.73 26.40 -9.70
C LYS A 122 -5.33 25.90 -9.32
N ASN A 123 -4.33 26.41 -10.04
CA ASN A 123 -2.93 26.31 -9.67
C ASN A 123 -2.52 27.51 -8.82
N ILE A 124 -1.50 27.33 -7.98
CA ILE A 124 -0.92 28.37 -7.11
C ILE A 124 0.28 29.06 -7.79
N GLN A 125 0.19 29.35 -9.09
CA GLN A 125 1.27 30.09 -9.78
C GLN A 125 1.20 31.60 -9.52
#